data_AF-A0A7R9KZU3-F1
#
_entry.id   AF-A0A7R9KZU3-F1
#
_cell.length_a   1.000
_cell.length_b   1.000
_cell.length_c   1.000
_cell.angle_alpha   90.00
_cell.angle_beta   90.00
_cell.angle_gamma   90.00
#
_symmetry.space_group_name_H-M   'P 1'
#
loop_
_entity.id
_entity.type
_entity.pdbx_description
1 polymer ?
#
loop_
_entity_poly.entity_id
_entity_poly.type
_entity_poly.pdbx_seq_one_letter_code
_entity_poly.pdbx_strand_id
1 'polypeptide(L)'
;MALYPAAQERIRAEVAEAVDSDGEINYETLQRLPYLDACLTETLRLYPPVARLERVASEDIPLGADGVVVRKRQRVEIPVYAIHRSEKYYSEPNEFRPDRWLPENKHKLVPYAYVPFGTGPRNCLGMRFALMEVKLAVAHIVMHFRFTKVPQTEIPIQFSNMTPMLTAKSITLGLEKRYLTRNYGYFSKMGVKGPKPLVIFGTFLERCRNPVPLLDQSIFNGTDPVLLVAEPALVKQVLVKDFHRFSDRRALQTEHPFINKNLFNTEGETWKRLRTIMSGTFTSGKMRKMYPLVRQCLQEYLEHLDILAERGEPIDAKALHQGFTMDVIARTAFATETNSQKEPNSVFVKNGRDVFIFNPWKVIPAFIFPKWLNTALGIRTHLGESPNNWICDLSRHLLQKRRNGFKNNDFLQLLVEANAADISANHQKAAIDNESHHVNE
;
A
#
# COMPACT_ATOMS: atom_id res chain seq x y z
N MET A 1 -11.11 7.13 25.24
CA MET A 1 -10.86 6.75 23.84
C MET A 1 -11.97 5.90 23.23
N ALA A 2 -12.39 4.77 23.82
CA ALA A 2 -13.44 3.91 23.25
C ALA A 2 -14.80 4.62 23.05
N LEU A 3 -15.16 5.53 23.96
CA LEU A 3 -16.37 6.36 23.85
C LEU A 3 -16.22 7.54 22.89
N TYR A 4 -14.99 7.83 22.43
CA TYR A 4 -14.67 8.97 21.57
C TYR A 4 -13.85 8.51 20.34
N PRO A 5 -14.47 7.80 19.37
CA PRO A 5 -13.76 7.27 18.21
C PRO A 5 -13.03 8.35 17.40
N ALA A 6 -13.64 9.54 17.27
CA ALA A 6 -13.02 10.67 16.55
C ALA A 6 -11.72 11.15 17.22
N ALA A 7 -11.69 11.23 18.55
CA ALA A 7 -10.46 11.57 19.27
C ALA A 7 -9.39 10.48 19.11
N GLN A 8 -9.80 9.20 19.13
CA GLN A 8 -8.88 8.09 18.91
C GLN A 8 -8.26 8.10 17.50
N GLU A 9 -9.05 8.36 16.45
CA GLU A 9 -8.51 8.50 15.08
C GLU A 9 -7.62 9.73 14.93
N ARG A 10 -7.93 10.85 15.61
CA ARG A 10 -7.10 12.06 15.57
C ARG A 10 -5.76 11.87 16.27
N ILE A 11 -5.72 11.18 17.43
CA ILE A 11 -4.45 10.77 18.06
C ILE A 11 -3.67 9.87 17.10
N ARG A 12 -4.33 8.87 16.50
CA ARG A 12 -3.66 7.95 15.56
C ARG A 12 -3.08 8.69 14.36
N ALA A 13 -3.81 9.63 13.78
CA ALA A 13 -3.33 10.44 12.67
C ALA A 13 -2.11 11.25 13.09
N GLU A 14 -2.17 11.95 14.22
CA GLU A 14 -1.03 12.69 14.78
C GLU A 14 0.19 11.78 15.00
N VAL A 15 -0.01 10.61 15.61
CA VAL A 15 1.05 9.63 15.85
C VAL A 15 1.60 9.07 14.53
N ALA A 16 0.75 8.76 13.55
CA ALA A 16 1.18 8.27 12.24
C ALA A 16 2.01 9.29 11.45
N GLU A 17 1.85 10.58 11.75
CA GLU A 17 2.69 11.64 11.19
C GLU A 17 4.01 11.83 11.92
N ALA A 18 4.03 11.44 13.20
CA ALA A 18 5.15 11.63 14.11
C ALA A 18 6.06 10.40 14.21
N VAL A 19 5.56 9.20 13.94
CA VAL A 19 6.39 7.98 13.92
C VAL A 19 7.54 8.18 12.95
N ASP A 20 8.72 7.84 13.43
CA ASP A 20 9.90 7.96 12.61
C ASP A 20 9.94 6.84 11.57
N SER A 21 11.06 6.86 10.88
CA SER A 21 11.51 5.86 9.95
C SER A 21 11.14 4.44 10.44
N ASP A 22 11.42 4.08 11.69
CA ASP A 22 11.25 2.73 12.20
C ASP A 22 9.84 2.32 12.61
N GLY A 23 8.86 3.22 12.52
CA GLY A 23 7.57 3.03 13.19
C GLY A 23 7.71 3.13 14.71
N GLU A 24 8.87 3.59 15.16
CA GLU A 24 9.19 3.86 16.55
C GLU A 24 8.91 5.33 16.84
N ILE A 25 8.70 5.61 18.12
CA ILE A 25 8.49 6.96 18.60
C ILE A 25 9.60 7.23 19.60
N ASN A 26 10.64 7.92 19.13
CA ASN A 26 11.71 8.36 20.01
C ASN A 26 11.20 9.40 21.03
N TYR A 27 12.02 9.65 22.05
CA TYR A 27 11.65 10.50 23.18
C TYR A 27 11.28 11.93 22.75
N GLU A 28 12.05 12.53 21.86
CA GLU A 28 11.87 13.90 21.38
C GLU A 28 10.56 14.06 20.61
N THR A 29 10.25 13.09 19.75
CA THR A 29 9.00 13.07 18.98
C THR A 29 7.80 12.79 19.88
N LEU A 30 7.95 11.90 20.87
CA LEU A 30 6.92 11.64 21.87
C LEU A 30 6.52 12.90 22.65
N GLN A 31 7.45 13.83 22.87
CA GLN A 31 7.16 15.13 23.50
C GLN A 31 6.41 16.12 22.59
N ARG A 32 6.29 15.86 21.29
CA ARG A 32 5.70 16.76 20.28
C ARG A 32 4.37 16.26 19.73
N LEU A 33 3.54 15.65 20.57
CA LEU A 33 2.21 15.14 20.23
C LEU A 33 1.12 15.97 20.94
N PRO A 34 0.84 17.21 20.49
CA PRO A 34 -0.01 18.14 21.23
C PRO A 34 -1.44 17.65 21.46
N TYR A 35 -2.01 16.88 20.54
CA TYR A 35 -3.36 16.35 20.70
C TYR A 35 -3.42 15.12 21.61
N LEU A 36 -2.42 14.24 21.55
CA LEU A 36 -2.26 13.18 22.56
C LEU A 36 -2.11 13.79 23.96
N ASP A 37 -1.28 14.82 24.10
CA ASP A 37 -1.07 15.55 25.36
C ASP A 37 -2.37 16.13 25.88
N ALA A 38 -3.13 16.77 25.00
CA ALA A 38 -4.45 17.31 25.31
C ALA A 38 -5.43 16.22 25.79
N CYS A 39 -5.43 15.05 25.14
CA CYS A 39 -6.27 13.91 25.53
C CYS A 39 -5.88 13.35 26.90
N LEU A 40 -4.58 13.20 27.18
CA LEU A 40 -4.09 12.73 28.47
C LEU A 40 -4.38 13.73 29.59
N THR A 41 -4.18 15.02 29.32
CA THR A 41 -4.43 16.10 30.26
C THR A 41 -5.90 16.17 30.66
N GLU A 42 -6.81 16.09 29.67
CA GLU A 42 -8.25 16.06 29.91
C GLU A 42 -8.70 14.77 30.63
N THR A 43 -8.07 13.63 30.32
CA THR A 43 -8.32 12.36 31.02
C THR A 43 -7.97 12.50 32.50
N LEU A 44 -6.81 13.08 32.83
CA LEU A 44 -6.38 13.31 34.22
C LEU A 44 -7.18 14.41 34.92
N ARG A 45 -7.75 15.36 34.19
CA ARG A 45 -8.71 16.33 34.76
C ARG A 45 -9.95 15.59 35.26
N LEU A 46 -10.55 14.77 34.41
CA LEU A 46 -11.73 13.99 34.75
C LEU A 46 -11.43 12.86 35.74
N TYR A 47 -10.27 12.22 35.65
CA TYR A 47 -9.96 11.05 36.47
C TYR A 47 -8.58 11.21 37.12
N PRO A 48 -8.43 12.15 38.08
CA PRO A 48 -7.17 12.37 38.76
C PRO A 48 -6.84 11.16 39.66
N PRO A 49 -5.59 10.66 39.67
CA PRO A 49 -5.21 9.51 40.50
C PRO A 49 -5.50 9.72 42.00
N VAL A 50 -5.36 10.95 42.47
CA VAL A 50 -5.66 11.35 43.84
C VAL A 50 -6.79 12.39 43.82
N ALA A 51 -7.88 12.09 44.53
CA ALA A 51 -9.08 12.94 44.55
C ALA A 51 -8.93 14.20 45.42
N ARG A 52 -8.00 14.19 46.39
CA ARG A 52 -7.73 15.28 47.33
C ARG A 52 -6.26 15.36 47.73
N LEU A 53 -5.74 16.56 47.94
CA LEU A 53 -4.39 16.79 48.47
C LEU A 53 -4.48 17.37 49.87
N GLU A 54 -3.53 17.04 50.74
CA GLU A 54 -3.52 17.52 52.12
C GLU A 54 -2.21 18.21 52.49
N ARG A 55 -2.30 19.25 53.32
CA ARG A 55 -1.17 19.91 53.98
C ARG A 55 -1.50 20.09 55.46
N VAL A 56 -0.47 20.18 56.29
CA VAL A 56 -0.60 20.45 57.72
C VAL A 56 0.22 21.69 58.05
N ALA A 57 -0.40 22.68 58.68
CA ALA A 57 0.28 23.92 59.04
C ALA A 57 1.31 23.66 60.16
N SER A 58 2.51 24.18 60.00
CA SER A 58 3.59 24.10 61.01
C SER A 58 3.45 25.14 62.12
N GLU A 59 2.70 26.21 61.84
CA GLU A 59 2.44 27.36 62.71
C GLU A 59 1.08 27.97 62.36
N ASP A 60 0.67 29.02 63.08
CA ASP A 60 -0.53 29.77 62.77
C ASP A 60 -0.26 30.67 61.55
N ILE A 61 -1.02 30.49 60.47
CA ILE A 61 -0.78 31.14 59.17
C ILE A 61 -2.06 31.81 58.66
N PRO A 62 -2.06 33.11 58.34
CA PRO A 62 -3.18 33.75 57.65
C PRO A 62 -3.29 33.22 56.21
N LEU A 63 -4.49 32.84 55.78
CA LEU A 63 -4.77 32.27 54.46
C LEU A 63 -5.87 33.07 53.74
N GLY A 64 -5.53 33.65 52.59
CA GLY A 64 -6.45 34.46 51.80
C GLY A 64 -6.63 35.88 52.33
N ALA A 65 -7.47 36.66 51.64
CA ALA A 65 -7.72 38.07 51.98
C ALA A 65 -8.76 38.26 53.10
N ASP A 66 -9.53 37.22 53.43
CA ASP A 66 -10.70 37.30 54.31
C ASP A 66 -10.35 37.12 55.80
N GLY A 67 -9.06 37.19 56.17
CA GLY A 67 -8.59 37.09 57.55
C GLY A 67 -8.67 35.68 58.17
N VAL A 68 -8.91 34.63 57.38
CA VAL A 68 -8.92 33.25 57.87
C VAL A 68 -7.52 32.85 58.35
N VAL A 69 -7.41 32.33 59.57
CA VAL A 69 -6.14 31.82 60.12
C VAL A 69 -6.19 30.30 60.22
N VAL A 70 -5.28 29.62 59.53
CA VAL A 70 -5.03 28.18 59.69
C VAL A 70 -4.14 27.99 60.90
N ARG A 71 -4.63 27.28 61.92
CA ARG A 71 -3.88 27.06 63.16
C ARG A 71 -2.77 26.04 62.99
N LYS A 72 -1.72 26.13 63.81
CA LYS A 72 -0.66 25.13 63.93
C LYS A 72 -1.26 23.72 64.09
N ARG A 73 -0.75 22.77 63.31
CA ARG A 73 -1.21 21.37 63.17
C ARG A 73 -2.57 21.18 62.51
N GLN A 74 -3.25 22.24 62.07
CA GLN A 74 -4.49 22.12 61.32
C GLN A 74 -4.22 21.61 59.90
N ARG A 75 -5.09 20.72 59.42
CA ARG A 75 -5.04 20.17 58.07
C ARG A 75 -5.78 21.08 57.09
N VAL A 76 -5.18 21.31 55.93
CA VAL A 76 -5.79 21.98 54.76
C VAL A 76 -5.93 20.95 53.67
N GLU A 77 -7.16 20.75 53.18
CA GLU A 77 -7.47 19.83 52.09
C GLU A 77 -7.79 20.61 50.81
N ILE A 78 -7.20 20.19 49.68
CA ILE A 78 -7.52 20.70 48.34
C ILE A 78 -8.33 19.62 47.61
N PRO A 79 -9.62 19.84 47.34
CA PRO A 79 -10.49 18.84 46.72
C PRO A 79 -10.28 18.81 45.19
N VAL A 80 -9.20 18.15 44.75
CA VAL A 80 -8.77 18.08 43.33
C VAL A 80 -9.90 17.64 42.41
N TYR A 81 -10.60 16.56 42.75
CA TYR A 81 -11.68 16.03 41.92
C TYR A 81 -12.82 17.04 41.70
N ALA A 82 -13.15 17.82 42.74
CA ALA A 82 -14.19 18.84 42.68
C ALA A 82 -13.74 20.09 41.92
N ILE A 83 -12.52 20.58 42.17
CA ILE A 83 -11.93 21.72 41.45
C ILE A 83 -11.90 21.44 39.95
N HIS A 84 -11.44 20.25 39.57
CA HIS A 84 -11.34 19.82 38.18
C HIS A 84 -12.71 19.75 37.47
N ARG A 85 -13.82 19.68 38.22
CA ARG A 85 -15.20 19.64 37.71
C ARG A 85 -16.00 20.91 37.99
N SER A 86 -15.36 21.96 38.48
CA SER A 86 -16.06 23.19 38.79
C SER A 86 -16.34 24.00 37.52
N GLU A 87 -17.59 24.39 37.32
CA GLU A 87 -18.01 25.30 36.25
C GLU A 87 -17.35 26.69 36.38
N LYS A 88 -16.87 27.05 37.58
CA LYS A 88 -16.10 28.26 37.83
C LYS A 88 -14.79 28.30 37.02
N TYR A 89 -14.20 27.14 36.74
CA TYR A 89 -12.88 27.05 36.12
C TYR A 89 -12.91 26.37 34.73
N TYR A 90 -13.94 25.57 34.45
CA TYR A 90 -14.05 24.81 33.19
C TYR A 90 -15.47 24.88 32.63
N SER A 91 -15.60 25.26 31.35
CA SER A 91 -16.86 25.16 30.60
C SER A 91 -17.22 23.70 30.34
N GLU A 92 -18.47 23.27 30.56
CA GLU A 92 -18.89 21.87 30.39
C GLU A 92 -17.94 20.88 31.12
N PRO A 93 -17.81 21.01 32.45
CA PRO A 93 -16.75 20.36 33.20
C PRO A 93 -16.85 18.83 33.22
N ASN A 94 -18.02 18.25 32.93
CA ASN A 94 -18.20 16.80 32.93
C ASN A 94 -17.92 16.18 31.55
N GLU A 95 -17.79 16.99 30.50
CA GLU A 95 -17.51 16.52 29.14
C GLU A 95 -16.00 16.35 28.89
N PHE A 96 -15.63 15.31 28.15
CA PHE A 96 -14.26 15.09 27.70
C PHE A 96 -13.98 15.98 26.48
N ARG A 97 -13.27 17.10 26.68
CA ARG A 97 -12.88 18.02 25.59
C ARG A 97 -11.37 18.28 25.58
N PRO A 98 -10.59 17.49 24.82
CA PRO A 98 -9.14 17.68 24.69
C PRO A 98 -8.76 19.08 24.19
N ASP A 99 -9.51 19.65 23.25
CA ASP A 99 -9.15 20.92 22.58
C ASP A 99 -8.92 22.10 23.54
N ARG A 100 -9.45 22.04 24.77
CA ARG A 100 -9.18 23.01 25.85
C ARG A 100 -7.69 23.21 26.13
N TRP A 101 -6.90 22.16 25.94
CA TRP A 101 -5.49 22.11 26.30
C TRP A 101 -4.56 22.46 25.13
N LEU A 102 -5.11 22.65 23.93
CA LEU A 102 -4.34 23.04 22.76
C LEU A 102 -3.79 24.47 22.92
N PRO A 103 -2.63 24.78 22.30
CA PRO A 103 -1.94 26.07 22.46
C PRO A 103 -2.84 27.30 22.34
N GLU A 104 -3.75 27.29 21.36
CA GLU A 104 -4.71 28.36 21.07
C GLU A 104 -5.70 28.64 22.21
N ASN A 105 -5.97 27.68 23.09
CA ASN A 105 -6.93 27.80 24.19
C ASN A 105 -6.27 28.02 25.56
N LYS A 106 -4.94 28.01 25.66
CA LYS A 106 -4.22 28.14 26.94
C LYS A 106 -4.61 29.37 27.76
N HIS A 107 -4.91 30.48 27.11
CA HIS A 107 -5.31 31.74 27.75
C HIS A 107 -6.65 31.66 28.52
N LYS A 108 -7.45 30.61 28.27
CA LYS A 108 -8.73 30.37 28.97
C LYS A 108 -8.57 29.55 30.26
N LEU A 109 -7.37 29.02 30.51
CA LEU A 109 -7.12 28.14 31.65
C LEU A 109 -6.80 28.95 32.89
N VAL A 110 -7.44 28.61 34.00
CA VAL A 110 -7.20 29.26 35.29
C VAL A 110 -5.97 28.64 35.96
N PRO A 111 -4.94 29.43 36.32
CA PRO A 111 -3.77 28.93 37.04
C PRO A 111 -4.16 28.20 38.32
N TYR A 112 -3.45 27.11 38.64
CA TYR A 112 -3.66 26.27 39.82
C TYR A 112 -5.03 25.55 39.91
N ALA A 113 -5.88 25.63 38.88
CA ALA A 113 -7.12 24.85 38.79
C ALA A 113 -6.93 23.44 38.22
N TYR A 114 -5.74 23.12 37.70
CA TYR A 114 -5.34 21.80 37.21
C TYR A 114 -4.17 21.28 38.04
N VAL A 115 -4.44 20.33 38.94
CA VAL A 115 -3.47 19.80 39.93
C VAL A 115 -3.58 18.28 40.12
N PRO A 116 -3.66 17.44 39.06
CA PRO A 116 -3.83 15.98 39.19
C PRO A 116 -2.64 15.29 39.88
N PHE A 117 -1.47 15.91 39.83
CA PHE A 117 -0.22 15.45 40.46
C PHE A 117 0.23 16.39 41.58
N GLY A 118 -0.64 17.29 42.04
CA GLY A 118 -0.28 18.40 42.90
C GLY A 118 0.58 19.47 42.19
N THR A 119 1.01 20.45 42.97
CA THR A 119 1.85 21.57 42.50
C THR A 119 2.81 22.00 43.61
N GLY A 120 3.83 22.79 43.26
CA GLY A 120 4.88 23.24 44.18
C GLY A 120 5.87 22.13 44.58
N PRO A 121 6.70 22.36 45.62
CA PRO A 121 7.82 21.47 46.00
C PRO A 121 7.43 20.05 46.45
N ARG A 122 6.14 19.81 46.69
CA ARG A 122 5.56 18.51 47.12
C ARG A 122 4.63 17.94 46.05
N ASN A 123 4.87 18.27 44.78
CA ASN A 123 4.19 17.62 43.65
C ASN A 123 4.73 16.19 43.46
N CYS A 124 4.03 15.40 42.64
CA CYS A 124 4.43 14.02 42.36
C CYS A 124 5.79 13.98 41.67
N LEU A 125 6.78 13.38 42.33
CA LEU A 125 8.13 13.21 41.79
C LEU A 125 8.14 12.38 40.49
N GLY A 126 7.23 11.40 40.37
CA GLY A 126 7.13 10.49 39.23
C GLY A 126 6.30 11.01 38.05
N MET A 127 5.75 12.22 38.10
CA MET A 127 4.81 12.73 37.07
C MET A 127 5.37 12.63 35.64
N ARG A 128 6.62 13.04 35.44
CA ARG A 128 7.24 13.03 34.10
C ARG A 128 7.42 11.61 33.56
N PHE A 129 7.80 10.67 34.42
CA PHE A 129 7.96 9.27 34.07
C PHE A 129 6.61 8.64 33.69
N ALA A 130 5.58 8.82 34.53
CA ALA A 130 4.24 8.28 34.27
C ALA A 130 3.62 8.84 32.97
N LEU A 131 3.77 10.14 32.71
CA LEU A 131 3.28 10.74 31.47
C LEU A 131 4.04 10.23 30.24
N MET A 132 5.36 10.07 30.33
CA MET A 132 6.16 9.48 29.25
C MET A 132 5.73 8.04 28.94
N GLU A 133 5.59 7.20 29.97
CA GLU A 133 5.16 5.80 29.85
C GLU A 133 3.78 5.70 29.17
N VAL A 134 2.78 6.43 29.67
CA VAL A 134 1.42 6.39 29.13
C VAL A 134 1.36 6.96 27.72
N LYS A 135 2.08 8.05 27.43
CA LYS A 135 2.16 8.59 26.07
C LYS A 135 2.69 7.54 25.10
N LEU A 136 3.81 6.89 25.44
CA LEU A 136 4.43 5.87 24.61
C LEU A 136 3.44 4.71 24.38
N ALA A 137 2.84 4.19 25.46
CA ALA A 137 1.88 3.11 25.39
C ALA A 137 0.68 3.46 24.48
N VAL A 138 0.04 4.61 24.70
CA VAL A 138 -1.12 5.03 23.90
C VAL A 138 -0.74 5.19 22.43
N ALA A 139 0.40 5.82 22.14
CA ALA A 139 0.85 6.04 20.78
C ALA A 139 1.06 4.73 20.00
N HIS A 140 1.71 3.72 20.60
CA HIS A 140 1.82 2.41 19.98
C HIS A 140 0.47 1.68 19.89
N ILE A 141 -0.36 1.75 20.94
CA ILE A 141 -1.65 1.07 20.95
C ILE A 141 -2.55 1.56 19.83
N VAL A 142 -2.68 2.87 19.61
CA VAL A 142 -3.57 3.40 18.56
C VAL A 142 -3.10 3.08 17.14
N MET A 143 -1.79 2.85 16.97
CA MET A 143 -1.23 2.45 15.67
C MET A 143 -1.59 1.02 15.29
N HIS A 144 -1.65 0.12 16.29
CA HIS A 144 -1.86 -1.31 16.07
C HIS A 144 -3.28 -1.78 16.41
N PHE A 145 -4.01 -1.03 17.22
CA PHE A 145 -5.30 -1.43 17.75
C PHE A 145 -6.32 -0.29 17.72
N ARG A 146 -7.59 -0.67 17.89
CA ARG A 146 -8.69 0.26 18.14
C ARG A 146 -9.49 -0.26 19.33
N PHE A 147 -9.68 0.59 20.33
CA PHE A 147 -10.60 0.33 21.43
C PHE A 147 -12.02 0.68 21.03
N THR A 148 -12.96 -0.22 21.30
CA THR A 148 -14.39 -0.06 21.01
C THR A 148 -15.24 -0.29 22.25
N LYS A 149 -16.46 0.27 22.24
CA LYS A 149 -17.47 -0.01 23.27
C LYS A 149 -18.07 -1.40 23.00
N VAL A 150 -18.24 -2.18 24.05
CA VAL A 150 -18.98 -3.46 24.03
C VAL A 150 -20.22 -3.35 24.92
N PRO A 151 -21.21 -4.27 24.81
CA PRO A 151 -22.40 -4.23 25.67
C PRO A 151 -22.09 -4.21 27.17
N GLN A 152 -20.96 -4.81 27.58
CA GLN A 152 -20.48 -4.88 28.96
C GLN A 152 -19.69 -3.63 29.40
N THR A 153 -19.49 -2.63 28.53
CA THR A 153 -18.80 -1.40 28.90
C THR A 153 -19.69 -0.55 29.80
N GLU A 154 -19.36 -0.48 31.09
CA GLU A 154 -20.08 0.33 32.08
C GLU A 154 -19.86 1.84 31.85
N ILE A 155 -20.97 2.59 31.78
CA ILE A 155 -20.97 4.05 31.62
C ILE A 155 -22.08 4.61 32.53
N PRO A 156 -21.77 5.49 33.51
CA PRO A 156 -20.44 6.00 33.86
C PRO A 156 -19.55 4.95 34.55
N ILE A 157 -18.23 5.18 34.54
CA ILE A 157 -17.24 4.33 35.22
C ILE A 157 -17.56 4.25 36.72
N GLN A 158 -17.61 3.03 37.25
CA GLN A 158 -17.82 2.79 38.68
C GLN A 158 -16.49 2.79 39.43
N PHE A 159 -16.40 3.56 40.51
CA PHE A 159 -15.19 3.67 41.33
C PHE A 159 -15.32 2.92 42.65
N SER A 160 -14.20 2.47 43.19
CA SER A 160 -14.12 1.89 44.54
C SER A 160 -14.11 2.99 45.59
N ASN A 161 -14.95 2.84 46.62
CA ASN A 161 -14.97 3.74 47.77
C ASN A 161 -13.98 3.30 48.88
N MET A 162 -13.28 2.19 48.68
CA MET A 162 -12.38 1.60 49.68
C MET A 162 -10.93 2.09 49.57
N THR A 163 -10.59 2.86 48.53
CA THR A 163 -9.22 3.33 48.30
C THR A 163 -9.15 4.84 48.30
N PRO A 164 -8.09 5.45 48.85
CA PRO A 164 -7.88 6.91 48.78
C PRO A 164 -7.53 7.38 47.36
N MET A 165 -7.12 6.45 46.48
CA MET A 165 -6.92 6.71 45.05
C MET A 165 -8.22 6.46 44.27
N LEU A 166 -8.40 7.22 43.19
CA LEU A 166 -9.53 7.06 42.29
C LEU A 166 -9.35 5.81 41.43
N THR A 167 -9.84 4.68 41.93
CA THR A 167 -9.66 3.35 41.31
C THR A 167 -10.97 2.86 40.72
N ALA A 168 -11.00 2.61 39.40
CA ALA A 168 -12.17 2.00 38.74
C ALA A 168 -12.33 0.55 39.20
N LYS A 169 -13.58 0.10 39.40
CA LYS A 169 -13.89 -1.30 39.78
C LYS A 169 -13.54 -2.27 38.64
N SER A 170 -13.94 -1.92 37.42
CA SER A 170 -13.65 -2.67 36.20
C SER A 170 -13.74 -1.73 34.98
N ILE A 171 -13.01 -2.03 33.92
CA ILE A 171 -13.12 -1.35 32.63
C ILE A 171 -13.09 -2.41 31.53
N THR A 172 -14.25 -2.70 30.93
CA THR A 172 -14.39 -3.70 29.86
C THR A 172 -14.53 -3.01 28.51
N LEU A 173 -13.62 -3.32 27.58
CA LEU A 173 -13.54 -2.71 26.24
C LEU A 173 -13.35 -3.79 25.17
N GLY A 174 -13.80 -3.51 23.94
CA GLY A 174 -13.45 -4.28 22.74
C GLY A 174 -12.10 -3.84 22.18
N LEU A 175 -11.40 -4.76 21.51
CA LEU A 175 -10.09 -4.52 20.89
C LEU A 175 -10.07 -5.05 19.45
N GLU A 176 -9.83 -4.18 18.48
CA GLU A 176 -9.71 -4.54 17.06
C GLU A 176 -8.28 -4.32 16.58
N LYS A 177 -7.72 -5.26 15.80
CA LYS A 177 -6.34 -5.15 15.25
C LYS A 177 -6.31 -4.40 13.92
N ARG A 178 -5.36 -3.47 13.76
CA ARG A 178 -5.13 -2.69 12.53
C ARG A 178 -3.98 -3.28 11.70
N TYR A 179 -4.25 -4.32 10.91
CA TYR A 179 -3.22 -5.01 10.09
C TYR A 179 -2.71 -4.16 8.90
N LEU A 180 -3.57 -3.34 8.31
CA LEU A 180 -3.33 -2.71 7.00
C LEU A 180 -2.27 -1.60 7.00
N THR A 181 -1.94 -0.98 8.13
CA THR A 181 -1.01 0.17 8.14
C THR A 181 0.39 -0.16 8.67
N ARG A 182 0.72 -1.44 8.89
CA ARG A 182 2.02 -1.85 9.46
C ARG A 182 3.22 -1.41 8.62
N ASN A 183 3.08 -1.39 7.30
CA ASN A 183 4.21 -1.16 6.38
C ASN A 183 4.42 0.32 6.02
N TYR A 184 3.60 1.26 6.48
CA TYR A 184 3.65 2.65 6.02
C TYR A 184 4.87 3.45 6.46
N GLY A 185 5.62 2.96 7.46
CA GLY A 185 6.94 3.52 7.80
C GLY A 185 8.09 3.04 6.91
N TYR A 186 7.90 2.04 6.03
CA TYR A 186 9.00 1.32 5.35
C TYR A 186 10.01 2.23 4.64
N PHE A 187 9.57 3.24 3.89
CA PHE A 187 10.49 4.13 3.17
C PHE A 187 11.04 5.27 4.02
N SER A 188 10.27 5.70 5.01
CA SER A 188 10.78 6.60 6.04
C SER A 188 12.03 5.97 6.69
N LYS A 189 12.06 4.64 6.97
CA LYS A 189 13.25 3.85 7.42
C LYS A 189 14.51 4.17 6.64
N MET A 190 14.35 4.29 5.33
CA MET A 190 15.43 4.41 4.37
C MET A 190 15.78 5.87 4.06
N GLY A 191 15.15 6.84 4.74
CA GLY A 191 15.31 8.27 4.46
C GLY A 191 14.69 8.71 3.12
N VAL A 192 13.84 7.88 2.51
CA VAL A 192 13.19 8.17 1.24
C VAL A 192 11.87 8.88 1.50
N LYS A 193 11.69 10.06 0.90
CA LYS A 193 10.49 10.88 1.06
C LYS A 193 9.39 10.45 0.09
N GLY A 194 8.14 10.65 0.48
CA GLY A 194 6.99 10.50 -0.40
C GLY A 194 5.67 10.90 0.27
N PRO A 195 4.56 10.85 -0.47
CA PRO A 195 3.25 11.25 0.03
C PRO A 195 2.72 10.30 1.11
N LYS A 196 1.86 10.84 1.99
CA LYS A 196 1.26 10.08 3.09
C LYS A 196 0.25 9.04 2.54
N PRO A 197 0.41 7.74 2.84
CA PRO A 197 -0.48 6.70 2.31
C PRO A 197 -1.85 6.69 3.00
N LEU A 198 -2.91 6.49 2.21
CA LEU A 198 -4.26 6.19 2.70
C LEU A 198 -4.36 4.74 3.19
N VAL A 199 -5.15 4.49 4.24
CA VAL A 199 -5.24 3.21 4.97
C VAL A 199 -5.42 1.95 4.09
N ILE A 200 -6.21 2.02 3.03
CA ILE A 200 -6.49 0.88 2.16
C ILE A 200 -5.75 1.01 0.83
N PHE A 201 -5.78 2.20 0.23
CA PHE A 201 -5.31 2.43 -1.13
C PHE A 201 -3.83 2.81 -1.22
N GLY A 202 -3.16 3.03 -0.07
CA GLY A 202 -1.84 3.64 -0.06
C GLY A 202 -1.87 4.98 -0.80
N THR A 203 -0.98 5.14 -1.78
CA THR A 203 -0.89 6.33 -2.63
C THR A 203 -1.50 6.10 -4.02
N PHE A 204 -2.24 5.00 -4.23
CA PHE A 204 -2.78 4.60 -5.54
C PHE A 204 -3.71 5.66 -6.15
N LEU A 205 -4.66 6.19 -5.37
CA LEU A 205 -5.63 7.18 -5.86
C LEU A 205 -4.98 8.50 -6.24
N GLU A 206 -3.96 8.92 -5.48
CA GLU A 206 -3.17 10.11 -5.78
C GLU A 206 -2.42 9.93 -7.11
N ARG A 207 -1.83 8.75 -7.34
CA ARG A 207 -1.17 8.40 -8.61
C ARG A 207 -2.11 8.41 -9.80
N CYS A 208 -3.35 7.93 -9.64
CA CYS A 208 -4.34 7.96 -10.73
C CYS A 208 -4.77 9.39 -11.09
N ARG A 209 -4.73 10.33 -10.15
CA ARG A 209 -5.09 11.74 -10.39
C ARG A 209 -3.93 12.55 -10.97
N ASN A 210 -2.70 12.28 -10.54
CA ASN A 210 -1.50 13.02 -10.93
C ASN A 210 -0.38 12.07 -11.43
N PRO A 211 -0.43 11.61 -12.68
CA PRO A 211 0.53 10.64 -13.19
C PRO A 211 1.96 11.19 -13.45
N VAL A 212 2.21 12.50 -13.31
CA VAL A 212 3.34 13.18 -13.98
C VAL A 212 4.49 13.71 -13.08
N PRO A 213 4.42 13.82 -11.73
CA PRO A 213 5.67 14.06 -10.97
C PRO A 213 5.75 13.28 -9.65
N LEU A 214 6.10 11.99 -9.72
CA LEU A 214 6.58 11.22 -8.56
C LEU A 214 7.98 10.66 -8.85
N LEU A 215 8.86 11.50 -9.40
CA LEU A 215 10.26 11.11 -9.65
C LEU A 215 10.97 11.00 -8.28
N ASP A 216 11.65 9.88 -8.06
CA ASP A 216 12.47 9.58 -6.87
C ASP A 216 11.73 9.66 -5.52
N GLN A 217 10.45 9.28 -5.50
CA GLN A 217 9.64 9.22 -4.27
C GLN A 217 9.26 7.80 -3.87
N SER A 218 9.00 7.63 -2.58
CA SER A 218 8.36 6.43 -2.05
C SER A 218 6.87 6.44 -2.28
N ILE A 219 6.31 5.34 -2.78
CA ILE A 219 4.85 5.17 -2.93
C ILE A 219 4.38 3.85 -2.31
N PHE A 220 3.07 3.74 -2.07
CA PHE A 220 2.45 2.50 -1.56
C PHE A 220 1.31 2.06 -2.47
N ASN A 221 1.41 0.87 -3.04
CA ASN A 221 0.27 0.22 -3.71
C ASN A 221 -0.51 -0.56 -2.64
N GLY A 222 -1.56 0.05 -2.09
CA GLY A 222 -2.22 -0.47 -0.90
C GLY A 222 -1.28 -0.50 0.30
N THR A 223 -0.83 -1.68 0.71
CA THR A 223 0.15 -1.87 1.81
C THR A 223 1.56 -2.25 1.33
N ASP A 224 1.74 -2.35 0.01
CA ASP A 224 2.97 -2.79 -0.65
C ASP A 224 3.89 -1.59 -0.93
N PRO A 225 5.09 -1.51 -0.32
CA PRO A 225 6.03 -0.44 -0.57
C PRO A 225 6.64 -0.53 -1.98
N VAL A 226 6.59 0.54 -2.77
CA VAL A 226 7.23 0.65 -4.08
C VAL A 226 8.13 1.87 -4.15
N LEU A 227 9.40 1.65 -4.53
CA LEU A 227 10.39 2.71 -4.73
C LEU A 227 10.36 3.17 -6.18
N LEU A 228 10.19 4.47 -6.41
CA LEU A 228 10.32 5.06 -7.74
C LEU A 228 11.76 5.53 -7.93
N VAL A 229 12.34 5.16 -9.08
CA VAL A 229 13.72 5.49 -9.45
C VAL A 229 13.68 6.17 -10.81
N ALA A 230 14.13 7.42 -10.87
CA ALA A 230 14.19 8.23 -12.07
C ALA A 230 15.61 8.65 -12.44
N GLU A 231 16.54 8.68 -11.49
CA GLU A 231 17.93 9.01 -11.73
C GLU A 231 18.60 8.03 -12.72
N PRO A 232 19.12 8.47 -13.89
CA PRO A 232 19.64 7.58 -14.92
C PRO A 232 20.73 6.62 -14.46
N ALA A 233 21.57 7.05 -13.49
CA ALA A 233 22.61 6.20 -12.91
C ALA A 233 22.00 5.00 -12.16
N LEU A 234 20.93 5.23 -11.38
CA LEU A 234 20.20 4.19 -10.66
C LEU A 234 19.38 3.32 -11.61
N VAL A 235 18.75 3.90 -12.64
CA VAL A 235 18.07 3.15 -13.70
C VAL A 235 19.04 2.19 -14.40
N LYS A 236 20.25 2.66 -14.76
CA LYS A 236 21.31 1.80 -15.33
C LYS A 236 21.77 0.73 -14.34
N GLN A 237 21.85 1.06 -13.05
CA GLN A 237 22.21 0.08 -12.03
C GLN A 237 21.19 -1.06 -11.98
N VAL A 238 19.90 -0.74 -11.85
CA VAL A 238 18.81 -1.73 -11.74
C VAL A 238 18.63 -2.53 -13.03
N LEU A 239 18.57 -1.87 -14.20
CA LEU A 239 18.22 -2.52 -15.46
C LEU A 239 19.40 -3.19 -16.18
N VAL A 240 20.65 -2.83 -15.84
CA VAL A 240 21.83 -3.32 -16.56
C VAL A 240 22.88 -3.93 -15.61
N LYS A 241 23.44 -3.15 -14.68
CA LYS A 241 24.57 -3.62 -13.85
C LYS A 241 24.16 -4.77 -12.93
N ASP A 242 23.07 -4.59 -12.21
CA ASP A 242 22.56 -5.52 -11.20
C ASP A 242 21.36 -6.32 -11.72
N PHE A 243 21.18 -6.44 -13.05
CA PHE A 243 20.02 -7.07 -13.67
C PHE A 243 19.70 -8.47 -13.12
N HIS A 244 20.72 -9.26 -12.80
CA HIS A 244 20.56 -10.61 -12.23
C HIS A 244 19.84 -10.63 -10.86
N ARG A 245 19.77 -9.48 -10.17
CA ARG A 245 19.06 -9.27 -8.90
C ARG A 245 17.66 -8.67 -9.10
N PHE A 246 17.36 -8.18 -10.30
CA PHE A 246 16.11 -7.50 -10.68
C PHE A 246 15.49 -8.10 -11.96
N SER A 247 15.73 -9.39 -12.22
CA SER A 247 15.30 -10.03 -13.48
C SER A 247 13.79 -10.19 -13.58
N ASP A 248 13.15 -10.38 -12.43
CA ASP A 248 11.74 -10.72 -12.35
C ASP A 248 10.84 -9.49 -12.33
N ARG A 249 9.64 -9.65 -12.88
CA ARG A 249 8.59 -8.62 -12.89
C ARG A 249 7.50 -9.03 -11.91
N ARG A 250 6.68 -8.06 -11.48
CA ARG A 250 5.47 -8.36 -10.71
C ARG A 250 4.50 -9.18 -11.57
N ALA A 251 4.47 -10.49 -11.37
CA ALA A 251 3.56 -11.38 -12.09
C ALA A 251 2.10 -11.13 -11.67
N LEU A 252 1.24 -10.90 -12.66
CA LEU A 252 -0.21 -10.86 -12.44
C LEU A 252 -0.76 -12.29 -12.49
N GLN A 253 -1.35 -12.75 -11.39
CA GLN A 253 -1.99 -14.06 -11.36
C GLN A 253 -3.34 -14.02 -12.07
N THR A 254 -3.43 -14.81 -13.14
CA THR A 254 -4.63 -14.98 -13.95
C THR A 254 -5.25 -16.36 -13.68
N GLU A 255 -6.51 -16.54 -14.04
CA GLU A 255 -7.19 -17.84 -13.98
C GLU A 255 -6.69 -18.82 -15.05
N HIS A 256 -6.10 -18.31 -16.13
CA HIS A 256 -5.79 -19.10 -17.31
C HIS A 256 -4.45 -19.88 -17.18
N PRO A 257 -4.44 -21.21 -17.43
CA PRO A 257 -3.29 -22.08 -17.15
C PRO A 257 -2.04 -21.78 -17.97
N PHE A 258 -2.20 -21.17 -19.16
CA PHE A 258 -1.09 -20.84 -20.05
C PHE A 258 -0.64 -19.37 -19.97
N ILE A 259 -1.51 -18.44 -19.58
CA ILE A 259 -1.15 -17.01 -19.58
C ILE A 259 -0.17 -16.71 -18.45
N ASN A 260 -0.30 -17.42 -17.32
CA ASN A 260 0.69 -17.36 -16.25
C ASN A 260 2.07 -17.91 -16.66
N LYS A 261 2.18 -18.61 -17.81
CA LYS A 261 3.42 -19.22 -18.30
C LYS A 261 4.03 -18.47 -19.50
N ASN A 262 3.52 -17.28 -19.82
CA ASN A 262 4.05 -16.48 -20.92
C ASN A 262 5.35 -15.76 -20.52
N LEU A 263 6.04 -15.15 -21.49
CA LEU A 263 7.30 -14.43 -21.28
C LEU A 263 7.17 -13.22 -20.32
N PHE A 264 5.98 -12.67 -20.14
CA PHE A 264 5.75 -11.49 -19.29
C PHE A 264 5.50 -11.83 -17.82
N ASN A 265 5.00 -13.05 -17.54
CA ASN A 265 4.60 -13.50 -16.20
C ASN A 265 5.52 -14.58 -15.60
N THR A 266 6.42 -15.16 -16.38
CA THR A 266 7.41 -16.14 -15.89
C THR A 266 8.61 -15.44 -15.24
N GLU A 267 9.26 -16.16 -14.33
CA GLU A 267 10.36 -15.66 -13.50
C GLU A 267 11.58 -16.60 -13.62
N GLY A 268 12.77 -16.10 -13.24
CA GLY A 268 14.00 -16.89 -13.13
C GLY A 268 14.43 -17.64 -14.40
N GLU A 269 14.86 -18.88 -14.24
CA GLU A 269 15.39 -19.72 -15.34
C GLU A 269 14.35 -20.01 -16.43
N THR A 270 13.07 -20.08 -16.07
CA THR A 270 11.99 -20.26 -17.05
C THR A 270 11.91 -19.05 -17.97
N TRP A 271 11.94 -17.83 -17.41
CA TRP A 271 11.97 -16.60 -18.19
C TRP A 271 13.22 -16.54 -19.07
N LYS A 272 14.40 -16.84 -18.53
CA LYS A 272 15.67 -16.83 -19.30
C LYS A 272 15.58 -17.75 -20.51
N ARG A 273 15.13 -18.99 -20.33
CA ARG A 273 14.97 -19.96 -21.41
C ARG A 273 14.00 -19.44 -22.48
N LEU A 274 12.80 -19.02 -22.08
CA LEU A 274 11.80 -18.48 -23.02
C LEU A 274 12.34 -17.26 -23.77
N ARG A 275 13.04 -16.35 -23.07
CA ARG A 275 13.64 -15.15 -23.65
C ARG A 275 14.71 -15.50 -24.69
N THR A 276 15.55 -16.50 -24.44
CA THR A 276 16.58 -16.96 -25.38
C THR A 276 15.96 -17.51 -26.66
N ILE A 277 14.99 -18.41 -26.53
CA ILE A 277 14.29 -19.00 -27.68
C ILE A 277 13.61 -17.92 -28.53
N MET A 278 12.86 -17.01 -27.88
CA MET A 278 12.13 -15.95 -28.57
C MET A 278 13.07 -14.88 -29.16
N SER A 279 14.13 -14.48 -28.47
CA SER A 279 15.07 -13.48 -29.03
C SER A 279 15.77 -14.01 -30.28
N GLY A 280 16.00 -15.33 -30.32
CA GLY A 280 16.54 -16.02 -31.48
C GLY A 280 15.65 -15.92 -32.73
N THR A 281 14.37 -15.56 -32.64
CA THR A 281 13.48 -15.38 -33.81
C THR A 281 13.47 -13.96 -34.37
N PHE A 282 13.94 -12.97 -33.60
CA PHE A 282 13.97 -11.55 -33.98
C PHE A 282 15.33 -11.09 -34.54
N THR A 283 16.21 -12.01 -34.95
CA THR A 283 17.49 -11.64 -35.57
C THR A 283 17.27 -11.02 -36.95
N SER A 284 18.17 -10.13 -37.40
CA SER A 284 18.05 -9.45 -38.69
C SER A 284 17.86 -10.40 -39.88
N GLY A 285 18.50 -11.58 -39.86
CA GLY A 285 18.32 -12.61 -40.88
C GLY A 285 16.92 -13.21 -40.93
N LYS A 286 16.32 -13.46 -39.77
CA LYS A 286 14.95 -14.00 -39.66
C LYS A 286 13.90 -12.92 -39.92
N MET A 287 14.12 -11.69 -39.46
CA MET A 287 13.26 -10.54 -39.77
C MET A 287 13.16 -10.29 -41.28
N ARG A 288 14.26 -10.44 -42.02
CA ARG A 288 14.24 -10.36 -43.50
C ARG A 288 13.30 -11.37 -44.15
N LYS A 289 13.13 -12.56 -43.56
CA LYS A 289 12.18 -13.57 -44.08
C LYS A 289 10.71 -13.16 -43.92
N MET A 290 10.40 -12.38 -42.88
CA MET A 290 9.04 -11.89 -42.61
C MET A 290 8.72 -10.58 -43.34
N TYR A 291 9.74 -9.83 -43.78
CA TYR A 291 9.56 -8.54 -44.44
C TYR A 291 8.62 -8.56 -45.66
N PRO A 292 8.63 -9.57 -46.55
CA PRO A 292 7.67 -9.64 -47.66
C PRO A 292 6.21 -9.68 -47.18
N LEU A 293 5.92 -10.38 -46.08
CA LEU A 293 4.56 -10.47 -45.51
C LEU A 293 4.10 -9.10 -44.98
N VAL A 294 5.00 -8.37 -44.31
CA VAL A 294 4.73 -7.01 -43.82
C VAL A 294 4.48 -6.05 -44.99
N ARG A 295 5.29 -6.15 -46.05
CA ARG A 295 5.12 -5.33 -47.27
C ARG A 295 3.77 -5.55 -47.93
N GLN A 296 3.29 -6.79 -47.96
CA GLN A 296 1.97 -7.10 -48.51
C GLN A 296 0.85 -6.45 -47.69
N CYS A 297 0.92 -6.53 -46.35
CA CYS A 297 -0.05 -5.84 -45.49
C CYS A 297 0.00 -4.31 -45.67
N LEU A 298 1.19 -3.75 -45.88
CA LEU A 298 1.37 -2.32 -46.13
C LEU A 298 0.78 -1.90 -47.48
N GLN A 299 0.90 -2.73 -48.52
CA GLN A 299 0.31 -2.41 -49.82
C GLN A 299 -1.22 -2.35 -49.72
N GLU A 300 -1.84 -3.34 -49.08
CA GLU A 300 -3.30 -3.35 -48.82
C GLU A 300 -3.74 -2.12 -47.99
N TYR A 301 -2.88 -1.68 -47.09
CA TYR A 301 -3.10 -0.48 -46.26
C TYR A 301 -3.07 0.81 -47.06
N LEU A 302 -2.09 0.95 -47.95
CA LEU A 302 -1.99 2.10 -48.85
C LEU A 302 -3.18 2.13 -49.82
N GLU A 303 -3.56 0.99 -50.39
CA GLU A 303 -4.75 0.90 -51.25
C GLU A 303 -6.03 1.32 -50.51
N HIS A 304 -6.19 0.94 -49.23
CA HIS A 304 -7.33 1.39 -48.44
C HIS A 304 -7.25 2.89 -48.13
N LEU A 305 -6.06 3.41 -47.83
CA LEU A 305 -5.85 4.84 -47.62
C LEU A 305 -6.19 5.66 -48.87
N ASP A 306 -5.84 5.19 -50.06
CA ASP A 306 -6.18 5.86 -51.32
C ASP A 306 -7.70 5.95 -51.50
N ILE A 307 -8.44 4.86 -51.24
CA ILE A 307 -9.92 4.85 -51.27
C ILE A 307 -10.51 5.84 -50.27
N LEU A 308 -9.94 5.93 -49.06
CA LEU A 308 -10.42 6.86 -48.03
C LEU A 308 -10.09 8.32 -48.40
N ALA A 309 -8.93 8.56 -49.00
CA ALA A 309 -8.51 9.88 -49.47
C ALA A 309 -9.43 10.38 -50.60
N GLU A 310 -9.82 9.51 -51.54
CA GLU A 310 -10.78 9.83 -52.61
C GLU A 310 -12.16 10.23 -52.07
N ARG A 311 -12.59 9.65 -50.95
CA ARG A 311 -13.88 10.00 -50.31
C ARG A 311 -13.85 11.36 -49.61
N GLY A 312 -12.67 11.84 -49.19
CA GLY A 312 -12.51 13.14 -48.52
C GLY A 312 -13.12 13.23 -47.12
N GLU A 313 -13.46 12.11 -46.49
CA GLU A 313 -14.10 12.06 -45.17
C GLU A 313 -13.07 12.00 -44.02
N PRO A 314 -13.39 12.54 -42.83
CA PRO A 314 -12.56 12.37 -41.64
C PRO A 314 -12.37 10.89 -41.28
N ILE A 315 -11.14 10.49 -40.99
CA ILE A 315 -10.78 9.10 -40.66
C ILE A 315 -10.46 8.93 -39.17
N ASP A 316 -10.78 7.75 -38.61
CA ASP A 316 -10.25 7.31 -37.32
C ASP A 316 -8.88 6.66 -37.51
N ALA A 317 -7.82 7.46 -37.33
CA ALA A 317 -6.44 7.00 -37.45
C ALA A 317 -6.13 5.84 -36.49
N LYS A 318 -6.74 5.79 -35.30
CA LYS A 318 -6.51 4.71 -34.32
C LYS A 318 -7.11 3.40 -34.83
N ALA A 319 -8.36 3.41 -35.26
CA ALA A 319 -9.01 2.21 -35.80
C ALA A 319 -8.28 1.67 -37.04
N LEU A 320 -7.86 2.58 -37.92
CA LEU A 320 -7.15 2.27 -39.15
C LEU A 320 -5.78 1.61 -38.88
N HIS A 321 -4.95 2.20 -38.01
CA HIS A 321 -3.64 1.64 -37.64
C HIS A 321 -3.77 0.35 -36.82
N GLN A 322 -4.83 0.21 -36.01
CA GLN A 322 -5.12 -1.05 -35.34
C GLN A 322 -5.38 -2.17 -36.35
N GLY A 323 -6.19 -1.94 -37.38
CA GLY A 323 -6.45 -2.92 -38.44
C GLY A 323 -5.16 -3.37 -39.12
N PHE A 324 -4.32 -2.42 -39.53
CA PHE A 324 -3.01 -2.72 -40.13
C PHE A 324 -2.10 -3.54 -39.21
N THR A 325 -1.95 -3.13 -37.95
CA THR A 325 -1.08 -3.83 -37.00
C THR A 325 -1.58 -5.25 -36.73
N MET A 326 -2.91 -5.44 -36.66
CA MET A 326 -3.53 -6.75 -36.51
C MET A 326 -3.24 -7.65 -37.71
N ASP A 327 -3.34 -7.14 -38.94
CA ASP A 327 -3.03 -7.92 -40.15
C ASP A 327 -1.55 -8.30 -40.24
N VAL A 328 -0.66 -7.38 -39.87
CA VAL A 328 0.77 -7.67 -39.78
C VAL A 328 1.00 -8.84 -38.83
N ILE A 329 0.49 -8.79 -37.60
CA ILE A 329 0.68 -9.89 -36.63
C ILE A 329 -0.04 -11.17 -37.07
N ALA A 330 -1.24 -11.11 -37.62
CA ALA A 330 -1.95 -12.30 -38.11
C ALA A 330 -1.14 -13.01 -39.20
N ARG A 331 -0.62 -12.25 -40.17
CA ARG A 331 0.12 -12.80 -41.32
C ARG A 331 1.53 -13.23 -40.91
N THR A 332 2.27 -12.40 -40.18
CA THR A 332 3.65 -12.72 -39.79
C THR A 332 3.75 -13.70 -38.63
N ALA A 333 2.82 -13.68 -37.67
CA ALA A 333 2.92 -14.53 -36.49
C ALA A 333 2.14 -15.84 -36.61
N PHE A 334 0.97 -15.81 -37.26
CA PHE A 334 0.05 -16.94 -37.31
C PHE A 334 -0.21 -17.47 -38.72
N ALA A 335 0.44 -16.91 -39.75
CA ALA A 335 0.17 -17.21 -41.16
C ALA A 335 -1.32 -17.25 -41.51
N THR A 336 -2.05 -16.31 -40.92
CA THR A 336 -3.48 -16.16 -41.09
C THR A 336 -3.70 -14.86 -41.85
N GLU A 337 -4.41 -14.95 -42.96
CA GLU A 337 -4.90 -13.76 -43.63
C GLU A 337 -6.13 -13.27 -42.89
N THR A 338 -5.98 -12.11 -42.29
CA THR A 338 -7.10 -11.34 -41.74
C THR A 338 -7.22 -10.13 -42.64
N ASN A 339 -8.43 -9.83 -43.10
CA ASN A 339 -8.70 -8.61 -43.85
C ASN A 339 -9.09 -7.49 -42.87
N SER A 340 -8.38 -7.36 -41.75
CA SER A 340 -8.80 -6.55 -40.58
C SER A 340 -8.91 -5.07 -40.90
N GLN A 341 -8.17 -4.63 -41.92
CA GLN A 341 -8.25 -3.29 -42.45
C GLN A 341 -9.60 -2.98 -43.10
N LYS A 342 -10.27 -3.96 -43.72
CA LYS A 342 -11.60 -3.79 -44.35
C LYS A 342 -12.72 -4.37 -43.50
N GLU A 343 -12.42 -5.36 -42.66
CA GLU A 343 -13.36 -6.08 -41.77
C GLU A 343 -12.94 -5.95 -40.29
N PRO A 344 -13.20 -4.79 -39.65
CA PRO A 344 -12.72 -4.50 -38.29
C PRO A 344 -13.38 -5.34 -37.19
N ASN A 345 -14.36 -6.18 -37.54
CA ASN A 345 -15.13 -7.05 -36.64
C ASN A 345 -14.83 -8.55 -36.86
N SER A 346 -13.77 -8.89 -37.59
CA SER A 346 -13.35 -10.28 -37.73
C SER A 346 -13.07 -10.92 -36.36
N VAL A 347 -13.24 -12.24 -36.27
CA VAL A 347 -13.04 -13.01 -35.02
C VAL A 347 -11.63 -12.78 -34.47
N PHE A 348 -10.62 -12.67 -35.34
CA PHE A 348 -9.23 -12.42 -34.95
C PHE A 348 -9.06 -11.02 -34.32
N VAL A 349 -9.62 -9.98 -34.95
CA VAL A 349 -9.53 -8.59 -34.45
C VAL A 349 -10.26 -8.43 -33.14
N LYS A 350 -11.47 -8.99 -33.04
CA LYS A 350 -12.29 -8.91 -31.82
C LYS A 350 -11.57 -9.56 -30.64
N ASN A 351 -11.12 -10.82 -30.78
CA ASN A 351 -10.39 -11.49 -29.71
C ASN A 351 -9.06 -10.78 -29.40
N GLY A 352 -8.34 -10.29 -30.41
CA GLY A 352 -7.10 -9.55 -30.19
C GLY A 352 -7.29 -8.24 -29.39
N ARG A 353 -8.39 -7.51 -29.63
CA ARG A 353 -8.76 -6.33 -28.84
C ARG A 353 -9.19 -6.69 -27.42
N ASP A 354 -10.03 -7.72 -27.29
CA ASP A 354 -10.64 -8.10 -26.02
C ASP A 354 -9.62 -8.61 -24.99
N VAL A 355 -8.44 -9.10 -25.41
CA VAL A 355 -7.32 -9.44 -24.51
C VAL A 355 -6.80 -8.23 -23.72
N PHE A 356 -6.93 -7.02 -24.28
CA PHE A 356 -6.48 -5.77 -23.64
C PHE A 356 -7.60 -5.04 -22.88
N ILE A 357 -8.81 -5.59 -22.84
CA ILE A 357 -9.92 -5.03 -22.06
C ILE A 357 -9.84 -5.57 -20.64
N PHE A 358 -9.56 -4.69 -19.70
CA PHE A 358 -9.44 -5.02 -18.28
C PHE A 358 -10.70 -4.58 -17.53
N ASN A 359 -11.20 -5.43 -16.64
CA ASN A 359 -12.23 -5.02 -15.67
C ASN A 359 -11.55 -4.36 -14.45
N PRO A 360 -11.73 -3.04 -14.22
CA PRO A 360 -11.09 -2.34 -13.11
C PRO A 360 -11.39 -2.98 -11.75
N TRP A 361 -12.59 -3.50 -11.54
CA TRP A 361 -13.01 -4.16 -10.31
C TRP A 361 -12.23 -5.45 -10.02
N LYS A 362 -11.68 -6.11 -11.05
CA LYS A 362 -10.87 -7.31 -10.90
C LYS A 362 -9.36 -7.02 -10.92
N VAL A 363 -8.94 -5.91 -11.53
CA VAL A 363 -7.53 -5.54 -11.65
C VAL A 363 -7.04 -4.71 -10.46
N ILE A 364 -7.82 -3.71 -10.02
CA ILE A 364 -7.40 -2.81 -8.94
C ILE A 364 -7.10 -3.58 -7.64
N PRO A 365 -7.94 -4.53 -7.17
CA PRO A 365 -7.63 -5.32 -5.98
C PRO A 365 -6.32 -6.12 -6.07
N ALA A 366 -5.98 -6.64 -7.26
CA ALA A 366 -4.73 -7.36 -7.50
C ALA A 366 -3.47 -6.47 -7.31
N PHE A 367 -3.62 -5.16 -7.46
CA PHE A 367 -2.55 -4.19 -7.21
C PHE A 367 -2.50 -3.70 -5.76
N ILE A 368 -3.64 -3.55 -5.11
CA ILE A 368 -3.75 -2.99 -3.75
C ILE A 368 -3.43 -4.03 -2.67
N PHE A 369 -3.92 -5.27 -2.83
CA PHE A 369 -3.76 -6.29 -1.80
C PHE A 369 -2.47 -7.11 -2.00
N PRO A 370 -1.87 -7.62 -0.91
CA PRO A 370 -0.75 -8.55 -0.99
C PRO A 370 -1.08 -9.80 -1.79
N LYS A 371 -0.09 -10.37 -2.49
CA LYS A 371 -0.24 -11.57 -3.32
C LYS A 371 -0.92 -12.72 -2.58
N TRP A 372 -0.49 -13.02 -1.35
CA TRP A 372 -1.07 -14.10 -0.54
C TRP A 372 -2.55 -13.88 -0.22
N LEU A 373 -2.96 -12.62 0.01
CA LEU A 373 -4.33 -12.27 0.33
C LEU A 373 -5.22 -12.38 -0.91
N ASN A 374 -4.72 -11.93 -2.06
CA ASN A 374 -5.39 -12.14 -3.34
C ASN A 374 -5.58 -13.63 -3.63
N THR A 375 -4.54 -14.45 -3.41
CA THR A 375 -4.64 -15.91 -3.57
C THR A 375 -5.69 -16.51 -2.64
N ALA A 376 -5.70 -16.12 -1.36
CA ALA A 376 -6.64 -16.64 -0.36
C ALA A 376 -8.09 -16.26 -0.65
N LEU A 377 -8.32 -15.03 -1.12
CA LEU A 377 -9.65 -14.51 -1.49
C LEU A 377 -10.09 -14.90 -2.91
N GLY A 378 -9.27 -15.66 -3.65
CA GLY A 378 -9.55 -16.01 -5.04
C GLY A 378 -9.58 -14.81 -6.00
N ILE A 379 -8.98 -13.68 -5.60
CA ILE A 379 -8.89 -12.48 -6.44
C ILE A 379 -7.85 -12.75 -7.53
N ARG A 380 -8.33 -13.01 -8.74
CA ARG A 380 -7.50 -13.22 -9.92
C ARG A 380 -7.84 -12.18 -10.98
N THR A 381 -6.82 -11.71 -11.70
CA THR A 381 -7.05 -10.78 -12.80
C THR A 381 -7.69 -11.53 -13.96
N HIS A 382 -8.94 -11.18 -14.26
CA HIS A 382 -9.65 -11.75 -15.40
C HIS A 382 -9.21 -11.04 -16.68
N LEU A 383 -8.16 -11.56 -17.29
CA LEU A 383 -7.90 -11.35 -18.71
C LEU A 383 -8.90 -12.26 -19.42
N GLY A 384 -9.84 -11.71 -20.19
CA GLY A 384 -11.01 -12.43 -20.72
C GLY A 384 -10.72 -13.91 -21.07
N GLU A 385 -11.40 -14.86 -20.41
CA GLU A 385 -11.14 -16.30 -20.64
C GLU A 385 -11.38 -16.69 -22.10
N SER A 386 -12.44 -16.15 -22.71
CA SER A 386 -12.82 -16.47 -24.10
C SER A 386 -11.73 -16.08 -25.12
N PRO A 387 -11.20 -14.83 -25.14
CA PRO A 387 -10.10 -14.47 -26.04
C PRO A 387 -8.83 -15.30 -25.82
N ASN A 388 -8.47 -15.59 -24.57
CA ASN A 388 -7.25 -16.35 -24.26
C ASN A 388 -7.36 -17.82 -24.67
N ASN A 389 -8.52 -18.45 -24.44
CA ASN A 389 -8.80 -19.81 -24.90
C ASN A 389 -8.74 -19.88 -26.42
N TRP A 390 -9.36 -18.92 -27.11
CA TRP A 390 -9.35 -18.85 -28.57
C TRP A 390 -7.93 -18.73 -29.15
N ILE A 391 -7.06 -17.88 -28.59
CA ILE A 391 -5.65 -17.79 -29.02
C ILE A 391 -4.92 -19.13 -28.82
N CYS A 392 -5.18 -19.81 -27.71
CA CYS A 392 -4.57 -21.12 -27.44
C CYS A 392 -5.05 -22.18 -28.43
N ASP A 393 -6.34 -22.18 -28.77
CA ASP A 393 -6.93 -23.11 -29.73
C ASP A 393 -6.37 -22.88 -31.14
N LEU A 394 -6.28 -21.61 -31.56
CA LEU A 394 -5.64 -21.22 -32.82
C LEU A 394 -4.18 -21.70 -32.87
N SER A 395 -3.42 -21.45 -31.80
CA SER A 395 -2.01 -21.85 -31.70
C SER A 395 -1.85 -23.37 -31.78
N ARG A 396 -2.70 -24.13 -31.07
CA ARG A 396 -2.70 -25.60 -31.12
C ARG A 396 -3.01 -26.14 -32.51
N HIS A 397 -4.00 -25.56 -33.19
CA HIS A 397 -4.34 -25.94 -34.57
C HIS A 397 -3.18 -25.70 -35.53
N LEU A 398 -2.52 -24.54 -35.46
CA LEU A 398 -1.37 -24.23 -36.32
C LEU A 398 -0.17 -25.13 -36.05
N LEU A 399 0.14 -25.40 -34.77
CA LEU A 399 1.20 -26.34 -34.40
C LEU A 399 0.93 -27.76 -34.93
N GLN A 400 -0.33 -28.21 -34.93
CA GLN A 400 -0.71 -29.49 -35.51
C GLN A 400 -0.46 -29.51 -37.03
N LYS A 401 -0.79 -28.44 -37.75
CA LYS A 401 -0.44 -28.31 -39.18
C LYS A 401 1.07 -28.39 -39.42
N ARG A 402 1.89 -27.76 -38.57
CA ARG A 402 3.37 -27.83 -38.65
C ARG A 402 3.88 -29.25 -38.46
N ARG A 403 3.33 -30.00 -37.50
CA ARG A 403 3.67 -31.41 -37.27
C ARG A 403 3.34 -32.29 -38.48
N ASN A 404 2.31 -31.94 -39.24
CA ASN A 404 1.91 -32.62 -40.46
C ASN A 404 2.72 -32.17 -41.70
N GLY A 405 3.81 -31.41 -41.53
CA GLY A 405 4.76 -31.07 -42.59
C GLY A 405 4.55 -29.71 -43.27
N PHE A 406 3.52 -28.94 -42.90
CA PHE A 406 3.30 -27.61 -43.48
C PHE A 406 4.35 -26.63 -42.95
N LYS A 407 5.22 -26.09 -43.81
CA LYS A 407 6.21 -25.07 -43.47
C LYS A 407 5.79 -23.70 -44.02
N ASN A 408 6.08 -22.64 -43.26
CA ASN A 408 5.88 -21.27 -43.73
C ASN A 408 7.00 -20.36 -43.21
N ASN A 409 7.28 -19.23 -43.86
CA ASN A 409 8.29 -18.27 -43.41
C ASN A 409 7.72 -17.28 -42.39
N ASP A 410 6.98 -17.78 -41.41
CA ASP A 410 6.33 -17.01 -40.35
C ASP A 410 7.06 -17.15 -38.99
N PHE A 411 6.64 -16.36 -38.01
CA PHE A 411 7.20 -16.36 -36.66
C PHE A 411 7.02 -17.71 -35.97
N LEU A 412 5.87 -18.38 -36.15
CA LEU A 412 5.57 -19.64 -35.50
C LEU A 412 6.53 -20.74 -35.96
N GLN A 413 6.82 -20.82 -37.25
CA GLN A 413 7.82 -21.74 -37.81
C GLN A 413 9.20 -21.45 -37.24
N LEU A 414 9.60 -20.17 -37.18
CA LEU A 414 10.89 -19.77 -36.61
C LEU A 414 11.01 -20.13 -35.12
N LEU A 415 9.90 -20.06 -34.37
CA LEU A 415 9.85 -20.49 -32.97
C LEU A 415 9.94 -22.01 -32.82
N VAL A 416 9.23 -22.77 -33.65
CA VAL A 416 9.30 -24.24 -33.66
C VAL A 416 10.74 -24.71 -33.94
N GLU A 417 11.40 -24.10 -34.93
CA GLU A 417 12.80 -24.38 -35.26
C GLU A 417 13.77 -23.99 -34.13
N ALA A 418 13.57 -22.81 -33.53
CA ALA A 418 14.40 -22.35 -32.42
C ALA A 418 14.27 -23.25 -31.18
N ASN A 419 13.05 -23.70 -30.87
CA ASN A 419 12.80 -24.61 -29.75
C ASN A 419 13.38 -26.01 -30.01
N ALA A 420 13.31 -26.51 -31.25
CA ALA A 420 13.96 -27.77 -31.61
C ALA A 420 15.49 -27.68 -31.44
N ALA A 421 16.11 -26.59 -31.88
CA ALA A 421 17.54 -26.35 -31.70
C ALA A 421 17.94 -26.25 -30.21
N ASP A 422 17.15 -25.57 -29.38
CA ASP A 422 17.35 -25.50 -27.92
C ASP A 422 17.32 -26.88 -27.26
N ILE A 423 16.34 -27.73 -27.62
CA ILE A 423 16.23 -29.10 -27.11
C ILE A 423 17.46 -29.93 -27.51
N SER A 424 17.89 -29.87 -28.77
CA SER A 424 19.07 -30.58 -29.25
C SER A 424 20.36 -30.13 -28.55
N ALA A 425 20.54 -28.82 -28.35
CA ALA A 425 21.71 -28.28 -27.65
C ALA A 425 21.76 -28.72 -26.18
N ASN A 426 20.61 -28.77 -25.50
CA ASN A 426 20.53 -29.24 -24.11
C ASN A 426 20.82 -30.75 -24.00
N HIS A 427 20.36 -31.57 -24.95
CA HIS A 427 20.71 -33.00 -24.99
C HIS A 427 22.20 -33.23 -25.23
N GLN A 428 22.84 -32.47 -26.13
CA GLN A 428 24.28 -32.55 -26.35
C GLN A 428 25.07 -32.15 -25.11
N LYS A 429 24.66 -31.08 -24.42
CA LYS A 429 25.31 -30.64 -23.17
C LYS A 429 25.21 -31.70 -22.06
N ALA A 430 24.03 -32.31 -21.89
CA ALA A 430 23.83 -33.38 -20.91
C ALA A 430 24.65 -34.64 -21.24
N ALA A 431 24.87 -34.96 -22.52
CA ALA A 431 25.72 -36.06 -22.94
C ALA A 431 27.20 -35.81 -22.61
N ILE A 432 27.70 -34.59 -22.87
CA ILE A 432 29.07 -34.17 -22.56
C ILE A 432 29.32 -34.17 -21.04
N ASP A 433 28.37 -33.66 -20.25
CA ASP A 433 28.48 -33.62 -18.80
C ASP A 433 28.52 -35.05 -18.21
N ASN A 434 27.73 -35.99 -18.75
CA ASN A 434 27.78 -37.40 -18.36
C ASN A 434 29.09 -38.12 -18.76
N GLU A 435 29.67 -37.81 -19.92
CA GLU A 435 30.98 -38.36 -20.32
C GLU A 435 32.12 -37.81 -19.44
N SER A 436 32.06 -36.55 -19.02
CA SER A 436 33.06 -35.94 -18.14
C SER A 436 33.06 -36.50 -16.71
N HIS A 437 31.94 -37.08 -16.26
CA HIS A 437 31.84 -37.80 -15.00
C HIS A 437 32.40 -39.24 -15.07
N HIS A 438 32.37 -39.89 -16.24
CA HIS A 438 32.93 -41.23 -16.43
C HIS A 438 34.44 -41.26 -16.74
N VAL A 439 35.07 -40.11 -16.98
CA VAL A 439 36.53 -40.01 -17.18
C VAL A 439 37.28 -39.66 -15.87
N ASN A 440 36.56 -39.41 -14.78
CA ASN A 440 37.11 -39.08 -13.46
C ASN A 440 36.80 -40.13 -12.36
N GLU A 441 36.30 -41.31 -12.74
CA GLU A 441 36.33 -42.55 -11.93
C GLU A 441 37.38 -43.49 -12.50
#